data_AF-A0A3C1JP74-F1
#
_entry.id   AF-A0A3C1JP74-F1
#
_cell.length_a   1.000
_cell.length_b   1.000
_cell.length_c   1.000
_cell.angle_alpha   90.00
_cell.angle_beta   90.00
_cell.angle_gamma   90.00
#
_symmetry.space_group_name_H-M   'P 1'
#
loop_
_entity.id
_entity.type
_entity.pdbx_description
1 polymer ?
#
loop_
_entity_poly.entity_id
_entity_poly.type
_entity_poly.pdbx_seq_one_letter_code
_entity_poly.pdbx_strand_id
1 'polypeptide(L)'
;NLVKFAMFPLQILPLTGMYAAMLSQLAGLIGALVFSLIIHGDLSWSLVWLVPATMAQLVFLAGTAWLLGAVGAVVRDVREVLQIVLTAGMFFTPIFYRTDDLPALVAQVVGLNPLTPLLGAYRAAFLGTAPDPVGLAVFTGFSLMLLVGGFITFERVRSELSDIL
;
A
#
# COMPACT_ATOMS: atom_id res chain seq x y z
N ASN A 1 17.22 -32.94 15.40
CA ASN A 1 18.24 -31.91 15.74
C ASN A 1 18.58 -31.01 14.54
N LEU A 2 17.59 -30.28 14.01
CA LEU A 2 17.80 -29.15 13.07
C LEU A 2 17.20 -27.84 13.64
N VAL A 3 16.75 -27.88 14.88
CA VAL A 3 16.13 -26.76 15.61
C VAL A 3 17.21 -26.17 16.48
N LYS A 4 18.11 -25.34 15.93
CA LYS A 4 18.95 -24.42 16.70
C LYS A 4 19.57 -23.36 15.78
N PHE A 5 19.03 -22.15 15.93
CA PHE A 5 19.66 -20.86 15.62
C PHE A 5 19.82 -20.45 14.15
N ALA A 6 18.71 -20.25 13.45
CA ALA A 6 18.62 -19.01 12.69
C ALA A 6 18.02 -17.98 13.66
N MET A 7 18.78 -16.96 14.06
CA MET A 7 18.20 -15.77 14.68
C MET A 7 17.26 -15.16 13.63
N PHE A 8 16.01 -15.61 13.59
CA PHE A 8 15.04 -15.09 12.63
C PHE A 8 14.81 -13.62 12.95
N PRO A 9 15.12 -12.69 12.01
CA PRO A 9 14.81 -11.29 12.21
C PRO A 9 13.29 -11.16 12.29
N LEU A 10 12.77 -10.87 13.47
CA LEU A 10 11.33 -10.72 13.71
C LEU A 10 10.73 -9.62 12.83
N GLN A 11 11.55 -8.68 12.35
CA GLN A 11 11.18 -7.62 11.41
C GLN A 11 10.68 -8.14 10.05
N ILE A 12 11.08 -9.35 9.65
CA ILE A 12 10.67 -9.94 8.36
C ILE A 12 9.25 -10.49 8.44
N LEU A 13 8.79 -10.90 9.64
CA LEU A 13 7.48 -11.56 9.80
C LEU A 13 6.32 -10.69 9.27
N PRO A 14 6.19 -9.40 9.64
CA PRO A 14 5.11 -8.56 9.12
C PRO A 14 5.23 -8.29 7.61
N LEU A 15 6.46 -8.32 7.07
CA LEU A 15 6.70 -8.05 5.65
C LEU A 15 6.42 -9.26 4.74
N THR A 16 6.37 -10.49 5.28
CA THR A 16 6.11 -11.69 4.47
C THR A 16 4.80 -11.59 3.68
N GLY A 17 3.74 -11.06 4.29
CA GLY A 17 2.45 -10.84 3.63
C GLY A 17 2.53 -9.81 2.50
N MET A 18 3.33 -8.75 2.69
CA MET A 18 3.58 -7.74 1.65
C MET A 18 4.27 -8.38 0.44
N TYR A 19 5.34 -9.15 0.63
CA TYR A 19 6.04 -9.82 -0.46
C TYR A 19 5.14 -10.82 -1.21
N ALA A 20 4.29 -11.57 -0.49
CA ALA A 20 3.31 -12.45 -1.12
C ALA A 20 2.30 -11.66 -1.98
N ALA A 21 1.78 -10.54 -1.45
CA ALA A 21 0.86 -9.67 -2.17
C ALA A 21 1.50 -9.00 -3.41
N MET A 22 2.81 -8.74 -3.39
CA MET A 22 3.52 -8.22 -4.56
C MET A 22 3.47 -9.19 -5.75
N LEU A 23 3.49 -10.50 -5.51
CA LEU A 23 3.35 -11.49 -6.59
C LEU A 23 1.97 -11.40 -7.25
N SER A 24 0.91 -11.28 -6.44
CA SER A 24 -0.45 -11.06 -6.93
C SER A 24 -0.58 -9.73 -7.68
N GLN A 25 0.06 -8.67 -7.18
CA GLN A 25 0.09 -7.37 -7.85
C GLN A 25 0.80 -7.44 -9.20
N LEU A 26 1.94 -8.13 -9.30
CA LEU A 26 2.65 -8.33 -10.55
C LEU A 26 1.80 -9.08 -11.57
N ALA A 27 1.14 -10.16 -11.14
CA ALA A 27 0.21 -10.88 -12.01
C ALA A 27 -0.94 -9.98 -12.50
N GLY A 28 -1.50 -9.15 -11.61
CA GLY A 28 -2.52 -8.17 -11.96
C GLY A 28 -2.04 -7.10 -12.94
N LEU A 29 -0.82 -6.57 -12.75
CA LEU A 29 -0.21 -5.58 -13.64
C LEU A 29 0.08 -6.18 -15.02
N ILE A 30 0.59 -7.41 -15.09
CA ILE A 30 0.80 -8.12 -16.36
C ILE A 30 -0.55 -8.30 -17.08
N GLY A 31 -1.59 -8.75 -16.36
CA GLY A 31 -2.93 -8.86 -16.92
C GLY A 31 -3.46 -7.53 -17.46
N ALA A 32 -3.27 -6.44 -16.72
CA ALA A 32 -3.67 -5.09 -17.13
C ALA A 32 -2.89 -4.60 -18.36
N LEU A 33 -1.59 -4.89 -18.45
CA LEU A 33 -0.76 -4.56 -19.62
C LEU A 33 -1.21 -5.32 -20.86
N VAL A 34 -1.46 -6.63 -20.74
CA VAL A 34 -1.98 -7.45 -21.84
C VAL A 34 -3.34 -6.93 -22.30
N PHE A 35 -4.24 -6.62 -21.36
CA PHE A 35 -5.53 -6.04 -21.68
C PHE A 35 -5.40 -4.68 -22.40
N SER A 36 -4.52 -3.80 -21.90
CA SER A 36 -4.25 -2.51 -22.52
C SER A 36 -3.76 -2.66 -23.96
N LEU A 37 -2.85 -3.61 -24.21
CA LEU A 37 -2.31 -3.89 -25.54
C LEU A 37 -3.39 -4.40 -26.51
N ILE A 38 -4.33 -5.23 -26.03
CA ILE A 38 -5.43 -5.74 -26.84
C ILE A 38 -6.41 -4.62 -27.23
N ILE A 39 -6.70 -3.70 -26.31
CA ILE A 39 -7.70 -2.64 -26.52
C ILE A 39 -7.14 -1.46 -27.34
N HIS A 40 -5.95 -0.97 -26.99
CA HIS A 40 -5.39 0.25 -27.58
C HIS A 40 -4.40 -0.05 -28.72
N GLY A 41 -3.79 -1.25 -28.73
CA GLY A 41 -2.79 -1.64 -29.73
C GLY A 41 -1.39 -1.10 -29.47
N ASP A 42 -1.21 -0.21 -28.49
CA ASP A 42 0.06 0.39 -28.12
C ASP A 42 0.26 0.47 -26.60
N LEU A 43 1.52 0.62 -26.20
CA LEU A 43 1.93 0.85 -24.82
C LEU A 43 2.50 2.26 -24.73
N SER A 44 1.80 3.14 -24.03
CA SER A 44 2.27 4.51 -23.84
C SER A 44 3.52 4.58 -22.96
N TRP A 45 4.38 5.56 -23.22
CA TRP A 45 5.55 5.86 -22.39
C TRP A 45 5.17 6.23 -20.94
N SER A 46 3.91 6.62 -20.69
CA SER A 46 3.39 6.89 -19.35
C SER A 46 3.48 5.70 -18.39
N LEU A 47 3.66 4.47 -18.89
CA LEU A 47 3.84 3.29 -18.05
C LEU A 47 5.09 3.34 -17.17
N VAL A 48 6.08 4.19 -17.51
CA VAL A 48 7.26 4.44 -16.67
C VAL A 48 6.85 4.92 -15.27
N TRP A 49 5.71 5.62 -15.15
CA TRP A 49 5.18 6.11 -13.86
C TRP A 49 4.67 5.00 -12.94
N LEU A 50 4.49 3.77 -13.44
CA LEU A 50 4.18 2.61 -12.58
C LEU A 50 5.30 2.32 -11.59
N VAL A 51 6.56 2.58 -11.96
CA VAL A 51 7.72 2.33 -11.10
C VAL A 51 7.68 3.20 -9.84
N PRO A 52 7.68 4.56 -9.92
CA PRO A 52 7.61 5.40 -8.72
C PRO A 52 6.33 5.19 -7.92
N ALA A 53 5.18 4.97 -8.59
CA ALA A 53 3.92 4.67 -7.90
C ALA A 53 4.01 3.38 -7.07
N THR A 54 4.56 2.31 -7.66
CA THR A 54 4.74 1.02 -6.96
C THR A 54 5.76 1.15 -5.83
N MET A 55 6.85 1.89 -6.02
CA MET A 55 7.82 2.13 -4.95
C MET A 55 7.20 2.87 -3.76
N ALA A 56 6.43 3.92 -4.02
CA ALA A 56 5.71 4.64 -2.96
C ALA A 56 4.69 3.74 -2.23
N GLN A 57 4.01 2.86 -2.96
CA GLN A 57 3.10 1.86 -2.38
C GLN A 57 3.84 0.86 -1.50
N LEU A 58 5.02 0.38 -1.91
CA LEU A 58 5.81 -0.57 -1.11
C LEU A 58 6.28 0.05 0.20
N VAL A 59 6.72 1.30 0.16
CA VAL A 59 7.09 2.06 1.37
C VAL A 59 5.89 2.19 2.31
N PHE A 60 4.71 2.53 1.77
CA PHE A 60 3.46 2.60 2.54
C PHE A 60 3.11 1.27 3.20
N LEU A 61 3.16 0.17 2.42
CA LEU A 61 2.81 -1.17 2.88
C LEU A 61 3.80 -1.67 3.95
N ALA A 62 5.09 -1.40 3.81
CA ALA A 62 6.09 -1.78 4.80
C ALA A 62 5.85 -1.06 6.14
N GLY A 63 5.62 0.26 6.12
CA GLY A 63 5.32 1.03 7.33
C GLY A 63 4.04 0.56 8.01
N THR A 64 2.99 0.33 7.21
CA THR A 64 1.70 -0.17 7.72
C THR A 64 1.85 -1.59 8.27
N ALA A 65 2.61 -2.47 7.62
CA ALA A 65 2.85 -3.83 8.08
C ALA A 65 3.55 -3.85 9.44
N TRP A 66 4.56 -3.00 9.66
CA TRP A 66 5.22 -2.89 10.97
C TRP A 66 4.30 -2.32 12.04
N LEU A 67 3.51 -1.27 11.74
CA LEU A 67 2.53 -0.74 12.69
C LEU A 67 1.50 -1.81 13.08
N LEU A 68 0.89 -2.47 12.10
CA LEU A 68 -0.13 -3.48 12.34
C LEU A 68 0.45 -4.73 12.99
N GLY A 69 1.70 -5.10 12.69
CA GLY A 69 2.42 -6.17 13.37
C GLY A 69 2.64 -5.86 14.85
N ALA A 70 3.00 -4.61 15.18
CA ALA A 70 3.17 -4.15 16.56
C ALA A 70 1.83 -4.16 17.32
N VAL A 71 0.79 -3.60 16.72
CA VAL A 71 -0.54 -3.51 17.34
C VAL A 71 -1.19 -4.90 17.46
N GLY A 72 -1.07 -5.76 16.45
CA GLY A 72 -1.59 -7.12 16.46
C GLY A 72 -0.87 -8.06 17.43
N ALA A 73 0.36 -7.75 17.83
CA ALA A 73 1.06 -8.50 18.88
C ALA A 73 0.46 -8.24 20.28
N VAL A 74 -0.11 -7.05 20.49
CA VAL A 74 -0.72 -6.65 21.77
C VAL A 74 -2.23 -6.89 21.79
N VAL A 75 -2.91 -6.61 20.68
CA VAL A 75 -4.38 -6.62 20.57
C VAL A 75 -4.82 -7.78 19.67
N ARG A 76 -5.64 -8.68 20.24
CA ARG A 76 -6.07 -9.93 19.58
C ARG A 76 -7.07 -9.72 18.43
N ASP A 77 -7.92 -8.69 18.51
CA ASP A 77 -9.05 -8.47 17.59
C ASP A 77 -8.71 -7.56 16.39
N VAL A 78 -7.43 -7.23 16.20
CA VAL A 78 -6.98 -6.31 15.14
C VAL A 78 -7.31 -6.86 13.77
N ARG A 79 -7.24 -8.19 13.59
CA ARG A 79 -7.47 -8.83 12.30
C ARG A 79 -8.91 -8.64 11.83
N GLU A 80 -9.88 -8.84 12.71
CA GLU A 80 -11.30 -8.71 12.42
C GLU A 80 -11.66 -7.25 12.12
N VAL A 81 -11.15 -6.31 12.93
CA VAL A 81 -11.35 -4.88 12.71
C VAL A 81 -10.76 -4.45 11.36
N LEU A 82 -9.55 -4.90 11.03
CA LEU A 82 -8.92 -4.58 9.75
C LEU A 82 -9.71 -5.09 8.56
N GLN A 83 -10.32 -6.28 8.62
CA GLN A 83 -11.16 -6.78 7.52
C GLN A 83 -12.31 -5.82 7.23
N ILE A 84 -13.03 -5.38 8.26
CA ILE A 84 -14.15 -4.45 8.13
C ILE A 84 -13.67 -3.10 7.57
N VAL A 85 -12.58 -2.56 8.14
CA VAL A 85 -12.02 -1.27 7.71
C VAL A 85 -11.54 -1.31 6.27
N LEU A 86 -10.88 -2.39 5.84
CA LEU A 86 -10.41 -2.53 4.45
C LEU A 86 -11.59 -2.67 3.47
N THR A 87 -12.63 -3.41 3.84
CA THR A 87 -13.86 -3.50 3.02
C THR A 87 -14.54 -2.14 2.89
N ALA A 88 -14.69 -1.38 3.98
CA ALA A 88 -15.24 -0.03 3.93
C ALA A 88 -14.33 0.94 3.16
N GLY A 89 -13.01 0.83 3.35
CA GLY A 89 -11.99 1.64 2.70
C GLY A 89 -11.96 1.47 1.18
N MET A 90 -12.37 0.31 0.66
CA MET A 90 -12.55 0.09 -0.78
C MET A 90 -13.59 1.05 -1.38
N PHE A 91 -14.67 1.34 -0.66
CA PHE A 91 -15.70 2.30 -1.12
C PHE A 91 -15.27 3.75 -0.90
N PHE A 92 -14.44 4.01 0.10
CA PHE A 92 -13.88 5.34 0.37
C PHE A 92 -12.77 5.74 -0.61
N THR A 93 -12.13 4.75 -1.21
CA THR A 93 -11.12 4.95 -2.26
C THR A 93 -11.84 4.98 -3.60
N PRO A 94 -11.52 5.89 -4.52
CA PRO A 94 -12.22 5.99 -5.79
C PRO A 94 -11.76 4.85 -6.71
N ILE A 95 -12.21 3.61 -6.46
CA ILE A 95 -11.89 2.43 -7.26
C ILE A 95 -12.91 2.26 -8.39
N PHE A 96 -14.19 2.37 -8.07
CA PHE A 96 -15.32 2.16 -9.00
C PHE A 96 -15.83 3.43 -9.67
N TYR A 97 -15.39 4.60 -9.21
CA TYR A 97 -15.88 5.90 -9.66
C TYR A 97 -14.71 6.88 -9.86
N ARG A 98 -14.95 7.94 -10.64
CA ARG A 98 -14.00 9.05 -10.78
C ARG A 98 -14.36 10.13 -9.76
N THR A 99 -13.35 10.83 -9.26
CA THR A 99 -13.53 11.92 -8.29
C THR A 99 -14.33 13.09 -8.88
N ASP A 100 -14.29 13.27 -10.21
CA ASP A 100 -14.98 14.34 -10.93
C ASP A 100 -16.51 14.15 -11.01
N ASP A 101 -16.98 12.91 -10.87
CA ASP A 101 -18.40 12.56 -10.95
C ASP A 101 -19.13 12.77 -9.61
N LEU A 102 -18.40 13.13 -8.55
CA LEU A 102 -18.92 13.25 -7.20
C LEU A 102 -19.37 14.67 -6.86
N PRO A 103 -20.40 14.84 -6.01
CA PRO A 103 -20.71 16.14 -5.41
C PRO A 103 -19.50 16.70 -4.67
N ALA A 104 -19.31 18.02 -4.70
CA ALA A 104 -18.10 18.71 -4.21
C ALA A 104 -17.66 18.29 -2.79
N LEU A 105 -18.62 18.11 -1.86
CA LEU A 105 -18.33 17.70 -0.48
C LEU A 105 -17.77 16.27 -0.41
N VAL A 106 -18.33 15.34 -1.21
CA VAL A 106 -17.87 13.95 -1.25
C VAL A 106 -16.51 13.86 -1.94
N ALA A 107 -16.30 14.64 -3.01
CA ALA A 107 -15.01 14.71 -3.70
C ALA A 107 -13.89 15.20 -2.77
N GLN A 108 -14.14 16.20 -1.93
CA GLN A 108 -13.18 16.67 -0.92
C GLN A 108 -12.84 15.60 0.11
N VAL A 109 -13.85 14.93 0.64
CA VAL A 109 -13.68 13.86 1.63
C VAL A 109 -12.87 12.68 1.06
N VAL A 110 -13.17 12.25 -0.16
CA VAL A 110 -12.41 11.20 -0.87
C VAL A 110 -10.99 11.68 -1.22
N GLY A 111 -10.82 12.98 -1.51
CA GLY A 111 -9.52 13.60 -1.78
C GLY A 111 -8.58 13.62 -0.57
N LEU A 112 -9.11 13.58 0.66
CA LEU A 112 -8.30 13.46 1.88
C LEU A 112 -7.72 12.05 2.07
N ASN A 113 -8.22 11.05 1.35
CA ASN A 113 -7.70 9.69 1.44
C ASN A 113 -6.29 9.63 0.83
N PRO A 114 -5.26 9.23 1.60
CA PRO A 114 -3.88 9.17 1.09
C PRO A 114 -3.72 8.16 -0.06
N LEU A 115 -4.61 7.18 -0.20
CA LEU A 115 -4.57 6.22 -1.32
C LEU A 115 -5.11 6.80 -2.63
N THR A 116 -5.88 7.89 -2.58
CA THR A 116 -6.49 8.50 -3.79
C THR A 116 -5.44 8.94 -4.82
N PRO A 117 -4.37 9.69 -4.44
CA PRO A 117 -3.30 10.04 -5.37
C PRO A 117 -2.58 8.84 -5.98
N LEU A 118 -2.40 7.75 -5.21
CA LEU A 118 -1.77 6.53 -5.70
C LEU A 118 -2.59 5.87 -6.82
N LEU A 119 -3.91 5.72 -6.63
CA LEU A 119 -4.78 5.18 -7.68
C LEU A 119 -4.83 6.09 -8.91
N GLY A 120 -4.83 7.41 -8.70
CA GLY A 120 -4.71 8.39 -9.77
C GLY A 120 -3.44 8.17 -10.60
N ALA A 121 -2.31 7.90 -9.93
CA ALA A 121 -1.05 7.65 -10.62
C ALA A 121 -1.06 6.35 -11.44
N TYR A 122 -1.61 5.26 -10.92
CA TYR A 122 -1.81 4.02 -11.69
C TYR A 122 -2.71 4.26 -12.91
N ARG A 123 -3.84 4.96 -12.75
CA ARG A 123 -4.74 5.27 -13.85
C ARG A 123 -4.08 6.13 -14.92
N ALA A 124 -3.39 7.20 -14.52
CA ALA A 124 -2.71 8.08 -15.45
C ALA A 124 -1.69 7.31 -16.31
N ALA A 125 -0.93 6.41 -15.68
CA ALA A 125 0.05 5.57 -16.35
C ALA A 125 -0.57 4.68 -17.45
N PHE A 126 -1.75 4.10 -17.21
CA PHE A 126 -2.46 3.30 -18.23
C PHE A 126 -3.24 4.15 -19.25
N LEU A 127 -3.67 5.36 -18.88
CA LEU A 127 -4.41 6.28 -19.76
C LEU A 127 -3.52 7.11 -20.69
N GLY A 128 -2.19 6.91 -20.67
CA GLY A 128 -1.28 7.67 -21.51
C GLY A 128 -0.92 9.06 -20.98
N THR A 129 -1.25 9.38 -19.72
CA THR A 129 -1.07 10.72 -19.12
C THR A 129 -0.05 10.71 -17.98
N ALA A 130 0.50 11.88 -17.66
CA ALA A 130 1.36 12.01 -16.49
C ALA A 130 0.52 12.02 -15.20
N PRO A 131 0.96 11.33 -14.14
CA PRO A 131 0.29 11.40 -12.84
C PRO A 131 0.43 12.81 -12.25
N ASP A 132 -0.50 13.17 -11.36
CA ASP A 132 -0.36 14.41 -10.58
C ASP A 132 0.91 14.34 -9.71
N PRO A 133 1.93 15.18 -9.98
CA PRO A 133 3.20 15.11 -9.26
C PRO A 133 3.06 15.54 -7.81
N VAL A 134 2.11 16.45 -7.50
CA VAL A 134 1.90 16.94 -6.14
C VAL A 134 1.26 15.85 -5.29
N GLY A 135 0.18 15.24 -5.77
CA GLY A 135 -0.47 14.14 -5.09
C GLY A 135 0.47 12.95 -4.85
N LEU A 136 1.28 12.58 -5.85
CA LEU A 136 2.26 11.50 -5.70
C LEU A 136 3.37 11.84 -4.69
N ALA A 137 3.84 13.09 -4.66
CA ALA A 137 4.84 13.55 -3.69
C ALA A 137 4.28 13.56 -2.26
N VAL A 138 3.05 14.05 -2.07
CA VAL A 138 2.35 14.05 -0.78
C VAL A 138 2.16 12.62 -0.28
N PHE A 139 1.70 11.71 -1.15
CA PHE A 139 1.56 10.30 -0.81
C PHE A 139 2.91 9.69 -0.42
N THR A 140 3.97 9.93 -1.20
CA THR A 140 5.31 9.42 -0.90
C THR A 140 5.83 9.92 0.45
N GLY A 141 5.64 11.22 0.74
CA GLY A 141 6.00 11.80 2.04
C GLY A 141 5.24 11.18 3.20
N PHE A 142 3.93 10.96 3.04
CA PHE A 142 3.10 10.27 4.03
C PHE A 142 3.54 8.81 4.23
N SER A 143 3.86 8.10 3.15
CA SER A 143 4.39 6.72 3.19
C SER A 143 5.71 6.64 3.95
N LEU A 144 6.62 7.59 3.74
CA LEU A 144 7.90 7.65 4.47
C LEU A 144 7.69 7.93 5.96
N MET A 145 6.76 8.83 6.30
CA MET A 145 6.38 9.08 7.69
C MET A 145 5.85 7.81 8.36
N LEU A 146 4.97 7.07 7.67
CA LEU A 146 4.45 5.78 8.16
C LEU A 146 5.54 4.71 8.26
N LEU A 147 6.48 4.67 7.32
CA LEU A 147 7.62 3.74 7.36
C LEU A 147 8.44 3.96 8.63
N VAL A 148 8.84 5.20 8.90
CA VAL A 148 9.67 5.54 10.06
C VAL A 148 8.89 5.34 11.36
N GLY A 149 7.66 5.84 11.43
CA GLY A 149 6.79 5.68 12.60
C GLY A 149 6.47 4.22 12.90
N GLY A 150 6.21 3.42 11.87
CA GLY A 150 5.95 1.99 11.98
C GLY A 150 7.14 1.20 12.43
N PHE A 151 8.31 1.46 11.86
CA PHE A 151 9.55 0.82 12.27
C PHE A 151 9.88 1.11 13.73
N ILE A 152 9.82 2.37 14.16
CA ILE A 152 10.09 2.77 15.56
C ILE A 152 9.11 2.08 16.52
N THR A 153 7.82 2.06 16.18
CA THR A 153 6.78 1.46 17.03
C THR A 153 6.98 -0.04 17.16
N PHE A 154 7.28 -0.72 16.05
CA PHE A 154 7.54 -2.15 16.04
C PHE A 154 8.77 -2.53 16.88
N GLU A 155 9.85 -1.78 16.77
CA GLU A 155 11.07 -2.07 17.52
C GLU A 155 10.89 -1.82 19.03
N ARG A 156 10.08 -0.82 19.43
CA ARG A 156 9.72 -0.60 20.84
C ARG A 156 8.92 -1.77 21.42
N VAL A 157 7.85 -2.18 20.74
CA VAL A 157 7.02 -3.31 21.19
C VAL A 157 7.83 -4.61 21.22
N ARG A 158 8.73 -4.80 20.25
CA ARG A 158 9.64 -5.94 20.24
C ARG A 158 10.53 -5.97 21.49
N SER A 159 11.14 -4.84 21.85
CA SER A 159 12.01 -4.74 23.04
C SER A 159 11.26 -5.11 24.31
N GLU A 160 10.04 -4.60 24.48
CA GLU A 160 9.21 -4.91 25.65
C GLU A 160 8.82 -6.39 25.70
N LEU A 161 8.49 -7.00 24.57
CA LEU A 161 8.16 -8.43 24.50
C LEU A 161 9.36 -9.34 24.74
N SER A 162 10.58 -8.94 24.34
CA SER A 162 11.79 -9.71 24.61
C SER A 162 12.22 -9.68 26.08
N ASP A 163 11.85 -8.64 26.83
CA ASP A 163 12.18 -8.54 28.25
C ASP A 163 11.26 -9.42 29.13
N ILE A 164 10.13 -9.88 28.59
CA ILE A 164 9.13 -10.70 29.30
C ILE A 164 9.35 -12.22 29.09
N LEU A 165 10.09 -12.61 28.04
CA LEU A 165 10.34 -14.02 27.65
C LEU A 165 11.71 -14.54 28.11
#